data_AF-A0A382NCD8-F1
#
_entry.id   AF-A0A382NCD8-F1
#
_cell.length_a   1.000
_cell.length_b   1.000
_cell.length_c   1.000
_cell.angle_alpha   90.00
_cell.angle_beta   90.00
_cell.angle_gamma   90.00
#
_symmetry.space_group_name_H-M   'P 1'
#
loop_
_entity.id
_entity.type
_entity.pdbx_description
1 polymer ?
#
loop_
_entity_poly.entity_id
_entity_poly.type
_entity_poly.pdbx_seq_one_letter_code
_entity_poly.pdbx_strand_id
1 'polypeptide(L)' 'NIIIRSIVICDETASFHVGAGIVADSNPQKEYQETLDKAMAMIQVLSH' A
#
# COMPACT_ATOMS: atom_id res chain seq x y z
N ASN A 1 8.73 2.38 16.72
CA ASN A 1 8.61 1.62 15.46
C ASN A 1 7.35 2.10 14.75
N ILE A 2 7.41 2.43 13.46
CA ILE A 2 6.24 2.87 12.68
C ILE A 2 5.92 1.71 11.72
N ILE A 3 4.70 1.19 11.80
CA ILE A 3 4.28 0.04 11.00
C ILE A 3 3.92 0.53 9.60
N ILE A 4 4.84 0.37 8.66
CA ILE A 4 4.65 0.64 7.22
C ILE A 4 5.21 -0.53 6.43
N ARG A 5 4.66 -0.78 5.22
CA ARG A 5 5.02 -1.94 4.39
C ARG A 5 4.99 -3.26 5.17
N SER A 6 3.95 -3.43 5.97
CA SER A 6 3.74 -4.64 6.78
C SER A 6 2.49 -5.36 6.30
N ILE A 7 2.54 -6.69 6.33
CA ILE A 7 1.40 -7.56 6.04
C ILE A 7 0.99 -8.20 7.36
N VAL A 8 -0.30 -8.14 7.67
CA VAL A 8 -0.91 -8.83 8.81
C VAL A 8 -1.66 -10.03 8.26
N ILE A 9 -1.34 -11.22 8.76
CA ILE A 9 -2.03 -12.46 8.41
C ILE A 9 -2.86 -12.86 9.62
N CYS A 10 -4.17 -12.96 9.43
CA CYS A 10 -5.10 -13.49 10.43
C CYS A 10 -5.90 -14.61 9.78
N ASP A 11 -5.86 -15.78 10.39
CA ASP A 11 -6.40 -17.01 9.82
C ASP A 11 -5.83 -17.26 8.40
N GLU A 12 -6.69 -17.25 7.38
CA GLU A 12 -6.31 -17.41 5.97
C GLU A 12 -6.37 -16.11 5.17
N THR A 13 -6.47 -14.96 5.85
CA THR A 13 -6.57 -13.63 5.22
C THR A 13 -5.30 -12.81 5.45
N ALA A 14 -4.62 -12.45 4.36
CA ALA A 14 -3.54 -11.47 4.36
C ALA A 14 -4.08 -10.06 4.10
N SER A 15 -3.82 -9.12 5.00
CA SER A 15 -4.23 -7.71 4.91
C SER A 15 -3.02 -6.79 5.01
N PHE A 16 -3.02 -5.70 4.25
CA PHE A 16 -1.97 -4.68 4.30
C PHE A 16 -2.56 -3.31 3.96
N HIS A 17 -1.90 -2.25 4.44
CA HIS A 17 -2.33 -0.87 4.20
C HIS A 17 -1.36 -0.15 3.26
N VAL A 18 -1.92 0.69 2.40
CA VAL A 18 -1.20 1.58 1.49
C VAL A 18 -1.79 2.98 1.55
N GLY A 19 -1.02 3.97 1.13
CA GLY A 19 -1.47 5.34 1.04
C GLY A 19 -0.42 6.23 0.37
N ALA A 20 -0.80 7.49 0.17
CA ALA A 20 0.03 8.52 -0.40
C ALA A 20 -0.01 9.79 0.46
N GLY A 21 1.02 10.63 0.34
CA GLY A 21 1.17 11.83 1.14
C GLY A 21 0.62 13.04 0.40
N ILE A 22 -0.57 13.50 0.77
CA ILE A 22 -1.21 14.63 0.11
C ILE A 22 -0.58 15.96 0.55
N VAL A 23 -0.17 16.78 -0.42
CA VAL A 23 0.30 18.17 -0.24
C VAL A 23 -0.56 19.13 -1.06
N ALA A 24 -0.34 20.44 -0.88
CA ALA A 24 -1.16 21.48 -1.54
C ALA A 24 -1.20 21.35 -3.08
N ASP A 25 -0.09 20.93 -3.69
CA ASP A 25 0.06 20.76 -5.14
C ASP A 25 -0.16 19.31 -5.61
N SER A 26 -0.65 18.42 -4.74
CA SER A 26 -0.89 17.02 -5.10
C SER A 26 -1.96 16.91 -6.19
N ASN A 27 -1.75 15.95 -7.08
CA ASN A 27 -2.72 15.59 -8.10
C ASN A 27 -3.45 14.30 -7.70
N PRO A 28 -4.78 14.31 -7.50
CA PRO A 28 -5.52 13.14 -7.02
C PRO A 28 -5.25 11.85 -7.82
N GLN A 29 -5.11 11.96 -9.14
CA GLN A 29 -4.86 10.81 -10.00
C GLN A 29 -3.45 10.23 -9.78
N LYS A 30 -2.44 11.09 -9.58
CA LYS A 30 -1.06 10.65 -9.33
C LYS A 30 -0.92 9.98 -7.95
N GLU A 31 -1.54 10.55 -6.92
CA GLU A 31 -1.50 10.00 -5.56
C GLU A 31 -2.22 8.65 -5.47
N TYR A 32 -3.32 8.50 -6.21
CA TYR A 32 -4.01 7.23 -6.35
C TYR A 32 -3.12 6.18 -7.04
N GLN A 33 -2.45 6.56 -8.13
CA GLN A 33 -1.50 5.68 -8.80
C GLN A 33 -0.35 5.26 -7.87
N GLU A 34 0.23 6.18 -7.11
CA GLU A 34 1.27 5.86 -6.13
C GLU A 34 0.79 4.85 -5.08
N THR A 35 -0.47 4.98 -4.64
CA THR A 35 -1.09 4.03 -3.70
C THR A 35 -1.19 2.63 -4.31
N LEU A 36 -1.59 2.54 -5.58
CA LEU A 36 -1.64 1.27 -6.33
C LEU A 36 -0.25 0.68 -6.55
N ASP A 37 0.74 1.48 -6.88
CA ASP A 37 2.12 1.02 -7.09
C ASP A 37 2.71 0.39 -5.82
N LYS A 38 2.45 1.01 -4.66
CA LYS A 38 2.82 0.44 -3.35
C LYS A 38 2.05 -0.86 -3.08
N ALA A 39 0.78 -0.95 -3.46
CA ALA A 39 -0.02 -2.16 -3.26
C ALA A 39 0.45 -3.32 -4.13
N MET A 40 0.79 -3.04 -5.39
CA MET A 40 1.32 -4.04 -6.32
C MET A 40 2.58 -4.71 -5.78
N ALA A 41 3.50 -3.93 -5.19
CA ALA A 41 4.70 -4.48 -4.57
C ALA A 41 4.39 -5.46 -3.43
N MET A 42 3.35 -5.18 -2.62
CA MET A 42 2.92 -6.06 -1.52
C MET A 42 2.25 -7.34 -2.07
N ILE A 43 1.41 -7.20 -3.11
CA ILE A 43 0.74 -8.33 -3.75
C ILE A 43 1.75 -9.28 -4.41
N GLN A 44 2.77 -8.74 -5.08
CA GLN A 44 3.83 -9.55 -5.69
C GLN A 44 4.52 -10.49 -4.70
N VAL A 45 4.68 -10.07 -3.44
CA VAL A 45 5.27 -10.89 -2.38
C VAL A 45 4.31 -12.01 -1.94
N LEU A 46 3.00 -11.78 -2.00
CA LEU A 46 1.99 -12.79 -1.62
C LEU A 46 1.68 -13.78 -2.75
N SER A 47 1.98 -13.43 -3.99
CA SER A 47 1.66 -14.23 -5.17
C SER A 47 2.78 -15.14 -5.66
N HIS A 48 3.96 -15.10 -5.02
CA HIS A 48 5.09 -15.99 -5.27
C HIS A 48 5.25 -16.97 -4.11
#